data_AF-A0A496QPF9-F1
#
_entry.id   AF-A0A496QPF9-F1
#
_cell.length_a   1.000
_cell.length_b   1.000
_cell.length_c   1.000
_cell.angle_alpha   90.00
_cell.angle_beta   90.00
_cell.angle_gamma   90.00
#
_symmetry.space_group_name_H-M   'P 1'
#
loop_
_entity.id
_entity.type
_entity.pdbx_description
1 polymer ?
#
loop_
_entity_poly.entity_id
_entity_poly.type
_entity_poly.pdbx_seq_one_letter_code
_entity_poly.pdbx_strand_id
1 'polypeptide(L)'
;MEQTRLVRFNKDDVFFSQGETSREMYIIRSGEVQVLISKQGENIPLVVLGKGSFVGEMSFLSGIPRSATVVAKEPVLASVITTDILRQDIFGLNGWAFSIAKVLVERIRKTTSLLGDYLLAEKFSGNGVEKEKSAAEEFSLHGGAGIEPGRIYLKGYFTEKYVDLVKAKVRELKLKNFSRITLDFSEVIDIDQGGLNYLLELTRIPSHSENKVFIENVQLIKNKVLSIKGIQNIMSTSNLPQRRVEQGELLIREGDMENVMYVVKTGKFEIYRSVSGREVILGHAESGDVVGEMTLIKEGMRSANVRAKQSSIVYVIQIEEFYKNMYHVPRWFMDIIRGLVERLRTTNNMLESIVKNKKKKENQKQWHSPIGIVVDSKNPGKLILQGHLVLENLEYLAVLVNSIIEKGNKTLVIDLNRVKEMDRESIMYLLHLFLDLKRRKGNLHILGPHRDILKLFNQYDVDL
;
A
#
# COMPACT_ATOMS: atom_id res chain seq x y z
N MET A 1 -5.48 -5.61 33.39
CA MET A 1 -5.71 -6.70 32.40
C MET A 1 -6.33 -7.96 33.02
N GLU A 2 -6.74 -7.95 34.30
CA GLU A 2 -7.28 -9.15 34.98
C GLU A 2 -8.70 -9.57 34.56
N GLN A 3 -9.37 -8.85 33.65
CA GLN A 3 -10.74 -9.13 33.20
C GLN A 3 -10.86 -9.57 31.73
N THR A 4 -9.78 -10.04 31.09
CA THR A 4 -9.91 -10.58 29.72
C THR A 4 -10.33 -12.04 29.74
N ARG A 5 -11.44 -12.40 29.07
CA ARG A 5 -11.86 -13.79 28.90
C ARG A 5 -10.93 -14.51 27.92
N LEU A 6 -10.56 -15.75 28.20
CA LEU A 6 -9.83 -16.59 27.25
C LEU A 6 -10.80 -17.31 26.32
N VAL A 7 -10.45 -17.36 25.04
CA VAL A 7 -11.18 -18.04 23.97
C VAL A 7 -10.22 -18.95 23.19
N ARG A 8 -10.72 -20.09 22.74
CA ARG A 8 -9.97 -21.07 21.96
C ARG A 8 -10.57 -21.17 20.57
N PHE A 9 -9.70 -21.24 19.58
CA PHE A 9 -10.03 -21.46 18.19
C PHE A 9 -9.26 -22.69 17.72
N ASN A 10 -9.92 -23.60 17.04
CA ASN A 10 -9.28 -24.70 16.33
C ASN A 10 -8.65 -24.17 15.03
N LYS A 11 -7.82 -25.00 14.41
CA LYS A 11 -7.32 -24.72 13.07
C LYS A 11 -8.50 -24.48 12.11
N ASP A 12 -8.33 -23.51 11.21
CA ASP A 12 -9.29 -23.07 10.19
C ASP A 12 -10.55 -22.36 10.74
N ASP A 13 -10.70 -22.22 12.06
CA ASP A 13 -11.76 -21.40 12.65
C ASP A 13 -11.59 -19.92 12.26
N VAL A 14 -12.70 -19.29 11.88
CA VAL A 14 -12.76 -17.86 11.55
C VAL A 14 -13.01 -17.06 12.83
N PHE A 15 -12.12 -16.13 13.14
CA PHE A 15 -12.32 -15.19 14.25
C PHE A 15 -13.42 -14.19 13.91
N PHE A 16 -13.34 -13.65 12.69
CA PHE A 16 -14.31 -12.73 12.08
C PHE A 16 -13.97 -12.57 10.59
N SER A 17 -14.97 -12.21 9.81
CA SER A 17 -14.88 -11.95 8.37
C SER A 17 -14.80 -10.46 8.06
N GLN A 18 -14.13 -10.11 6.97
CA GLN A 18 -14.14 -8.75 6.43
C GLN A 18 -15.57 -8.26 6.22
N GLY A 19 -15.84 -7.01 6.61
CA GLY A 19 -17.17 -6.39 6.51
C GLY A 19 -18.09 -6.69 7.70
N GLU A 20 -17.76 -7.63 8.59
CA GLU A 20 -18.53 -7.83 9.81
C GLU A 20 -18.48 -6.59 10.72
N THR A 21 -19.56 -6.38 11.48
CA THR A 21 -19.71 -5.25 12.41
C THR A 21 -19.36 -5.60 13.85
N SER A 22 -18.88 -6.82 14.11
CA SER A 22 -18.37 -7.26 15.41
C SER A 22 -17.23 -6.36 15.90
N ARG A 23 -17.14 -6.11 17.21
CA ARG A 23 -16.31 -5.01 17.77
C ARG A 23 -15.33 -5.43 18.85
N GLU A 24 -15.23 -6.71 19.14
CA GLU A 24 -14.23 -7.24 20.05
C GLU A 24 -12.84 -7.29 19.38
N MET A 25 -11.80 -7.14 20.19
CA MET A 25 -10.42 -7.37 19.75
C MET A 25 -9.85 -8.58 20.47
N TYR A 26 -8.87 -9.22 19.84
CA TYR A 26 -8.22 -10.42 20.36
C TYR A 26 -6.72 -10.19 20.49
N ILE A 27 -6.15 -10.68 21.59
CA ILE A 27 -4.71 -10.76 21.83
C ILE A 27 -4.30 -12.23 21.70
N ILE A 28 -3.44 -12.54 20.74
CA ILE A 28 -2.97 -13.91 20.51
C ILE A 28 -2.02 -14.31 21.65
N ARG A 29 -2.38 -15.35 22.42
CA ARG A 29 -1.58 -15.87 23.55
C ARG A 29 -0.70 -17.05 23.14
N SER A 30 -1.19 -17.89 22.23
CA SER A 30 -0.46 -18.97 21.57
C SER A 30 -1.13 -19.30 20.25
N GLY A 31 -0.39 -19.89 19.31
CA GLY A 31 -0.87 -20.21 17.97
C GLY A 31 -0.62 -19.09 16.96
N GLU A 32 -0.97 -19.35 15.71
CA GLU A 32 -0.87 -18.40 14.59
C GLU A 32 -2.22 -18.17 13.90
N VAL A 33 -2.44 -16.94 13.45
CA VAL A 33 -3.60 -16.54 12.64
C VAL A 33 -3.15 -15.97 11.29
N GLN A 34 -3.93 -16.22 10.25
CA GLN A 34 -3.77 -15.65 8.93
C GLN A 34 -4.76 -14.51 8.72
N VAL A 35 -4.27 -13.36 8.27
CA VAL A 35 -5.10 -12.23 7.86
C VAL A 35 -5.30 -12.27 6.35
N LEU A 36 -6.56 -12.23 5.90
CA LEU A 36 -6.93 -12.25 4.50
C LEU A 36 -7.75 -11.01 4.14
N ILE A 37 -7.50 -10.42 2.97
CA ILE A 37 -8.36 -9.39 2.40
C ILE A 37 -9.10 -9.96 1.20
N SER A 38 -10.42 -9.74 1.17
CA SER A 38 -11.26 -10.06 0.03
C SER A 38 -11.27 -8.86 -0.93
N LYS A 39 -10.82 -9.08 -2.17
CA LYS A 39 -10.82 -8.10 -3.25
C LYS A 39 -11.23 -8.79 -4.54
N GLN A 40 -12.18 -8.21 -5.28
CA GLN A 40 -12.74 -8.79 -6.52
C GLN A 40 -13.19 -10.26 -6.36
N GLY A 41 -13.74 -10.62 -5.19
CA GLY A 41 -14.19 -11.99 -4.88
C GLY A 41 -13.06 -12.96 -4.48
N GLU A 42 -11.80 -12.53 -4.54
CA GLU A 42 -10.63 -13.34 -4.19
C GLU A 42 -10.15 -13.04 -2.77
N ASN A 43 -9.88 -14.09 -1.98
CA ASN A 43 -9.26 -13.96 -0.67
C ASN A 43 -7.74 -13.99 -0.80
N ILE A 44 -7.10 -12.86 -0.51
CA ILE A 44 -5.65 -12.69 -0.61
C ILE A 44 -5.04 -12.77 0.79
N PRO A 45 -4.10 -13.69 1.04
CA PRO A 45 -3.37 -13.73 2.29
C PRO A 45 -2.41 -12.53 2.38
N LEU A 46 -2.49 -11.79 3.48
CA LEU A 46 -1.65 -10.60 3.71
C LEU A 46 -0.47 -10.90 4.64
N VAL A 47 -0.76 -11.45 5.81
CA VAL A 47 0.23 -11.66 6.87
C VAL A 47 -0.21 -12.78 7.81
N VAL A 48 0.77 -13.47 8.40
CA VAL A 48 0.58 -14.41 9.51
C VAL A 48 1.02 -13.73 10.80
N LEU A 49 0.19 -13.80 11.83
CA LEU A 49 0.40 -13.16 13.12
C LEU A 49 0.43 -14.21 14.23
N GLY A 50 1.47 -14.18 15.06
CA GLY A 50 1.65 -15.10 16.17
C GLY A 50 1.39 -14.45 17.54
N LYS A 51 1.86 -15.14 18.58
CA LYS A 51 1.79 -14.70 19.98
C LYS A 51 2.18 -13.23 20.18
N GLY A 52 1.40 -12.52 20.97
CA GLY A 52 1.57 -11.10 21.28
C GLY A 52 0.91 -10.15 20.29
N SER A 53 0.49 -10.64 19.12
CA SER A 53 -0.21 -9.83 18.12
C SER A 53 -1.64 -9.50 18.53
N PHE A 54 -2.13 -8.36 18.05
CA PHE A 54 -3.52 -7.93 18.18
C PHE A 54 -4.27 -8.14 16.87
N VAL A 55 -5.52 -8.58 16.92
CA VAL A 55 -6.43 -8.57 15.76
C VAL A 55 -7.78 -7.99 16.14
N GLY A 56 -8.44 -7.34 15.19
CA GLY A 56 -9.73 -6.70 15.40
C GLY A 56 -9.68 -5.35 16.13
N GLU A 57 -8.48 -4.88 16.49
CA GLU A 57 -8.26 -3.63 17.22
C GLU A 57 -8.75 -2.42 16.43
N MET A 58 -8.69 -2.49 15.09
CA MET A 58 -9.15 -1.42 14.21
C MET A 58 -10.65 -1.18 14.38
N SER A 59 -11.46 -2.25 14.34
CA SER A 59 -12.91 -2.18 14.51
C SER A 59 -13.29 -1.87 15.96
N PHE A 60 -12.55 -2.41 16.92
CA PHE A 60 -12.72 -2.10 18.34
C PHE A 60 -12.57 -0.59 18.60
N LEU A 61 -11.48 0.03 18.13
CA LEU A 61 -11.18 1.46 18.33
C LEU A 61 -12.06 2.40 17.51
N SER A 62 -12.30 2.07 16.24
CA SER A 62 -12.99 2.96 15.31
C SER A 62 -14.50 2.69 15.23
N GLY A 63 -14.97 1.49 15.56
CA GLY A 63 -16.36 1.09 15.33
C GLY A 63 -16.74 0.93 13.86
N ILE A 64 -15.75 0.82 12.98
CA ILE A 64 -15.91 0.57 11.55
C ILE A 64 -15.91 -0.95 11.32
N PRO A 65 -16.60 -1.48 10.29
CA PRO A 65 -16.54 -2.90 9.96
C PRO A 65 -15.11 -3.46 9.81
N ARG A 66 -14.97 -4.77 10.05
CA ARG A 66 -13.70 -5.51 9.95
C ARG A 66 -13.03 -5.23 8.61
N SER A 67 -11.76 -4.80 8.65
CA SER A 67 -10.96 -4.48 7.46
C SER A 67 -10.46 -5.70 6.70
N ALA A 68 -10.44 -6.86 7.36
CA ALA A 68 -9.91 -8.11 6.84
C ALA A 68 -10.57 -9.29 7.58
N THR A 69 -10.54 -10.46 6.96
CA THR A 69 -10.89 -11.74 7.57
C THR A 69 -9.70 -12.28 8.34
N VAL A 70 -9.93 -12.89 9.51
CA VAL A 70 -8.87 -13.52 10.32
C VAL A 70 -9.23 -14.97 10.59
N VAL A 71 -8.32 -15.88 10.26
CA VAL A 71 -8.52 -17.34 10.35
C VAL A 71 -7.38 -17.96 11.16
N ALA A 72 -7.67 -18.90 12.04
CA ALA A 72 -6.67 -19.69 12.74
C ALA A 72 -5.87 -20.59 11.77
N LYS A 73 -4.54 -20.51 11.73
CA LYS A 73 -3.72 -21.46 10.94
C LYS A 73 -3.44 -22.77 11.68
N GLU A 74 -3.56 -22.73 12.99
CA GLU A 74 -3.36 -23.82 13.94
C GLU A 74 -4.21 -23.55 15.19
N PRO A 75 -4.30 -24.45 16.19
CA PRO A 75 -5.02 -24.15 17.42
C PRO A 75 -4.51 -22.87 18.11
N VAL A 76 -5.40 -21.89 18.27
CA VAL A 76 -5.09 -20.58 18.85
C VAL A 76 -5.77 -20.40 20.20
N LEU A 77 -5.01 -19.92 21.19
CA LEU A 77 -5.55 -19.38 22.43
C LEU A 77 -5.45 -17.85 22.36
N ALA A 78 -6.57 -17.16 22.56
CA ALA A 78 -6.61 -15.70 22.55
C ALA A 78 -7.32 -15.14 23.78
N SER A 79 -6.92 -13.94 24.21
CA SER A 79 -7.71 -13.13 25.13
C SER A 79 -8.66 -12.26 24.32
N VAL A 80 -9.95 -12.26 24.65
CA VAL A 80 -10.95 -11.37 24.04
C VAL A 80 -11.18 -10.14 24.92
N ILE A 81 -11.26 -8.97 24.26
CA ILE A 81 -11.55 -7.67 24.88
C ILE A 81 -12.77 -7.08 24.17
N THR A 82 -13.83 -6.80 24.91
CA THR A 82 -15.07 -6.17 24.41
C THR A 82 -15.03 -4.67 24.60
N THR A 83 -15.88 -3.94 23.87
CA THR A 83 -15.95 -2.47 23.92
C THR A 83 -16.38 -1.90 25.28
N ASP A 84 -16.80 -2.73 26.23
CA ASP A 84 -17.21 -2.28 27.56
C ASP A 84 -16.04 -1.66 28.34
N ILE A 85 -14.81 -2.15 28.10
CA ILE A 85 -13.60 -1.56 28.68
C ILE A 85 -13.38 -0.12 28.21
N LEU A 86 -13.76 0.20 26.97
CA LEU A 86 -13.70 1.57 26.47
C LEU A 86 -14.68 2.44 27.25
N ARG A 87 -15.89 1.93 27.53
CA ARG A 87 -16.93 2.69 28.25
C ARG A 87 -16.60 2.96 29.71
N GLN A 88 -15.97 2.00 30.39
CA GLN A 88 -15.57 2.12 31.80
C GLN A 88 -14.46 3.15 32.00
N ASP A 89 -13.57 3.31 31.02
CA ASP A 89 -12.43 4.24 31.07
C ASP A 89 -12.62 5.53 30.24
N ILE A 90 -13.82 5.78 29.66
CA ILE A 90 -14.11 6.99 28.84
C ILE A 90 -13.76 8.30 29.56
N PHE A 91 -13.87 8.32 30.90
CA PHE A 91 -13.55 9.50 31.70
C PHE A 91 -12.04 9.72 31.93
N GLY A 92 -11.19 8.73 31.63
CA GLY A 92 -9.72 8.80 31.78
C GLY A 92 -8.92 8.75 30.47
N LEU A 93 -9.55 8.40 29.34
CA LEU A 93 -8.86 8.33 28.06
C LEU A 93 -8.64 9.73 27.48
N ASN A 94 -7.37 10.18 27.47
CA ASN A 94 -6.99 11.44 26.84
C ASN A 94 -7.39 11.44 25.35
N GLY A 95 -8.09 12.49 24.90
CA GLY A 95 -8.45 12.71 23.50
C GLY A 95 -7.26 12.63 22.52
N TRP A 96 -6.04 12.98 22.95
CA TRP A 96 -4.80 12.79 22.20
C TRP A 96 -4.59 11.34 21.78
N ALA A 97 -4.61 10.44 22.76
CA ALA A 97 -4.31 9.04 22.56
C ALA A 97 -5.32 8.41 21.58
N PHE A 98 -6.59 8.78 21.72
CA PHE A 98 -7.64 8.28 20.85
C PHE A 98 -7.54 8.84 19.42
N SER A 99 -7.22 10.13 19.26
CA SER A 99 -6.98 10.74 17.95
C SER A 99 -5.80 10.09 17.23
N ILE A 100 -4.68 9.86 17.94
CA ILE A 100 -3.50 9.19 17.37
C ILE A 100 -3.84 7.75 16.98
N ALA A 101 -4.52 7.00 17.86
CA ALA A 101 -4.94 5.64 17.57
C ALA A 101 -5.82 5.59 16.30
N LYS A 102 -6.74 6.53 16.15
CA LYS A 102 -7.59 6.65 14.95
C LYS A 102 -6.80 6.94 13.69
N VAL A 103 -5.87 7.88 13.72
CA VAL A 103 -5.01 8.19 12.55
C VAL A 103 -4.21 6.95 12.14
N LEU A 104 -3.63 6.23 13.10
CA LEU A 104 -2.90 4.99 12.83
C LEU A 104 -3.79 3.92 12.22
N VAL A 105 -5.00 3.71 12.78
CA VAL A 105 -5.99 2.77 12.22
C VAL A 105 -6.31 3.12 10.78
N GLU A 106 -6.61 4.39 10.49
CA GLU A 106 -7.00 4.83 9.15
C GLU A 106 -5.88 4.62 8.13
N ARG A 107 -4.64 4.94 8.52
CA ARG A 107 -3.44 4.68 7.70
C ARG A 107 -3.26 3.20 7.41
N ILE A 108 -3.37 2.35 8.43
CA ILE A 108 -3.25 0.90 8.24
C ILE A 108 -4.33 0.39 7.28
N ARG A 109 -5.58 0.87 7.36
CA ARG A 109 -6.64 0.46 6.42
C ARG A 109 -6.26 0.79 4.98
N LYS A 110 -5.86 2.03 4.73
CA LYS A 110 -5.47 2.51 3.39
C LYS A 110 -4.27 1.73 2.85
N THR A 111 -3.19 1.63 3.63
CA THR A 111 -1.99 0.86 3.25
C THR A 111 -2.31 -0.60 2.98
N THR A 112 -3.18 -1.22 3.79
CA THR A 112 -3.58 -2.63 3.63
C THR A 112 -4.44 -2.84 2.38
N SER A 113 -5.33 -1.90 2.06
CA SER A 113 -6.10 -1.92 0.80
C SER A 113 -5.18 -1.87 -0.41
N LEU A 114 -4.23 -0.92 -0.42
CA LEU A 114 -3.22 -0.80 -1.48
C LEU A 114 -2.42 -2.09 -1.63
N LEU A 115 -2.00 -2.69 -0.50
CA LEU A 115 -1.28 -3.96 -0.49
C LEU A 115 -2.08 -5.08 -1.16
N GLY A 116 -3.38 -5.17 -0.86
CA GLY A 116 -4.29 -6.10 -1.53
C GLY A 116 -4.34 -5.88 -3.04
N ASP A 117 -4.44 -4.63 -3.50
CA ASP A 117 -4.50 -4.31 -4.93
C ASP A 117 -3.19 -4.68 -5.66
N TYR A 118 -2.04 -4.45 -5.03
CA TYR A 118 -0.74 -4.88 -5.56
C TYR A 118 -0.62 -6.40 -5.66
N LEU A 119 -1.06 -7.14 -4.64
CA LEU A 119 -1.01 -8.60 -4.59
C LEU A 119 -1.99 -9.26 -5.57
N LEU A 120 -3.21 -8.70 -5.74
CA LEU A 120 -4.12 -9.12 -6.82
C LEU A 120 -3.45 -8.97 -8.18
N ALA A 121 -2.90 -7.79 -8.44
CA ALA A 121 -2.26 -7.51 -9.71
C ALA A 121 -1.10 -8.49 -9.98
N GLU A 122 -0.37 -8.95 -8.95
CA GLU A 122 0.64 -10.01 -9.13
C GLU A 122 0.01 -11.37 -9.43
N LYS A 123 -1.05 -11.77 -8.72
CA LYS A 123 -1.75 -13.05 -8.92
C LYS A 123 -2.31 -13.17 -10.36
N PHE A 124 -2.78 -12.07 -10.93
CA PHE A 124 -3.32 -12.02 -12.29
C PHE A 124 -2.30 -11.61 -13.38
N SER A 125 -1.05 -11.27 -13.05
CA SER A 125 0.00 -10.88 -14.01
C SER A 125 0.54 -12.03 -14.90
N GLY A 126 -0.18 -13.14 -14.99
CA GLY A 126 0.01 -14.21 -15.97
C GLY A 126 -0.80 -14.01 -17.26
N ASN A 127 -1.84 -13.18 -17.25
CA ASN A 127 -2.56 -12.76 -18.46
C ASN A 127 -2.59 -11.24 -18.50
N GLY A 128 -2.31 -10.67 -19.68
CA GLY A 128 -2.32 -9.23 -19.91
C GLY A 128 -3.68 -8.64 -19.54
N VAL A 129 -3.74 -8.05 -18.36
CA VAL A 129 -4.76 -7.08 -18.01
C VAL A 129 -4.03 -5.75 -17.98
N GLU A 130 -4.30 -4.94 -19.01
CA GLU A 130 -3.97 -3.52 -19.01
C GLU A 130 -4.40 -2.92 -17.66
N LYS A 131 -3.66 -1.92 -17.18
CA LYS A 131 -4.02 -1.15 -15.99
C LYS A 131 -5.39 -0.47 -16.20
N GLU A 132 -6.49 -1.19 -15.99
CA GLU A 132 -7.68 -0.56 -15.47
C GLU A 132 -7.31 -0.08 -14.06
N LYS A 133 -7.20 1.23 -13.92
CA LYS A 133 -7.25 1.87 -12.60
C LYS A 133 -8.42 1.24 -11.87
N SER A 134 -8.12 0.59 -10.74
CA SER A 134 -9.08 -0.06 -9.86
C SER A 134 -10.39 0.73 -9.77
N ALA A 135 -11.45 0.22 -10.41
CA ALA A 135 -12.81 0.73 -10.24
C ALA A 135 -13.30 0.61 -8.78
N ALA A 136 -12.54 -0.04 -7.90
CA ALA A 136 -12.86 -0.18 -6.48
C ALA A 136 -12.61 1.10 -5.65
N GLU A 137 -12.04 2.16 -6.24
CA GLU A 137 -11.79 3.44 -5.55
C GLU A 137 -12.65 4.60 -6.07
N GLU A 138 -13.34 4.44 -7.19
CA GLU A 138 -14.20 5.51 -7.73
C GLU A 138 -15.51 5.57 -6.95
N PHE A 139 -15.87 6.77 -6.50
CA PHE A 139 -17.10 6.96 -5.74
C PHE A 139 -18.30 6.50 -6.55
N SER A 140 -19.11 5.65 -5.93
CA SER A 140 -20.34 5.16 -6.52
C SER A 140 -21.47 5.25 -5.49
N LEU A 141 -22.68 5.39 -6.02
CA LEU A 141 -23.90 5.29 -5.24
C LEU A 141 -24.79 4.21 -5.86
N HIS A 142 -25.38 3.39 -5.00
CA HIS A 142 -26.28 2.31 -5.41
C HIS A 142 -27.55 2.36 -4.56
N GLY A 143 -28.66 1.89 -5.11
CA GLY A 143 -29.96 1.91 -4.42
C GLY A 143 -30.87 3.09 -4.80
N GLY A 144 -32.05 3.11 -4.18
CA GLY A 144 -33.15 4.03 -4.49
C GLY A 144 -34.43 3.34 -4.99
N ALA A 145 -34.32 2.14 -5.59
CA ALA A 145 -35.47 1.33 -6.04
C ALA A 145 -35.24 -0.20 -5.88
N GLY A 146 -34.17 -0.60 -5.19
CA GLY A 146 -33.79 -2.01 -4.98
C GLY A 146 -34.26 -2.58 -3.64
N ILE A 147 -33.47 -3.49 -3.05
CA ILE A 147 -33.78 -4.32 -1.86
C ILE A 147 -34.35 -3.53 -0.67
N GLU A 148 -33.91 -2.28 -0.46
CA GLU A 148 -34.53 -1.32 0.46
C GLU A 148 -34.87 -0.01 -0.27
N PRO A 149 -36.14 0.19 -0.67
CA PRO A 149 -36.59 1.41 -1.34
C PRO A 149 -36.39 2.65 -0.45
N GLY A 150 -35.92 3.76 -1.04
CA GLY A 150 -35.59 4.98 -0.29
C GLY A 150 -34.20 4.99 0.37
N ARG A 151 -33.43 3.90 0.34
CA ARG A 151 -32.04 3.87 0.81
C ARG A 151 -31.03 4.07 -0.33
N ILE A 152 -30.01 4.89 -0.10
CA ILE A 152 -28.87 5.13 -0.98
C ILE A 152 -27.61 4.67 -0.25
N TYR A 153 -26.94 3.67 -0.81
CA TYR A 153 -25.65 3.17 -0.35
C TYR A 153 -24.54 3.96 -1.03
N LEU A 154 -23.65 4.55 -0.23
CA LEU A 154 -22.50 5.29 -0.71
C LEU A 154 -21.24 4.42 -0.56
N LYS A 155 -20.43 4.38 -1.61
CA LYS A 155 -19.23 3.54 -1.68
C LYS A 155 -18.03 4.34 -2.20
N GLY A 156 -16.86 4.09 -1.63
CA GLY A 156 -15.60 4.71 -2.06
C GLY A 156 -15.26 6.02 -1.33
N TYR A 157 -14.41 6.85 -1.93
CA TYR A 157 -13.98 8.14 -1.35
C TYR A 157 -15.05 9.22 -1.57
N PHE A 158 -15.72 9.65 -0.51
CA PHE A 158 -16.74 10.69 -0.62
C PHE A 158 -16.11 12.09 -0.54
N THR A 159 -16.00 12.75 -1.68
CA THR A 159 -15.38 14.08 -1.80
C THR A 159 -16.38 15.15 -2.17
N GLU A 160 -15.98 16.43 -2.05
CA GLU A 160 -16.79 17.59 -2.44
C GLU A 160 -17.37 17.46 -3.85
N LYS A 161 -16.56 16.93 -4.78
CA LYS A 161 -16.93 16.66 -6.18
C LYS A 161 -18.22 15.81 -6.32
N TYR A 162 -18.48 14.92 -5.36
CA TYR A 162 -19.61 14.00 -5.42
C TYR A 162 -20.82 14.46 -4.60
N VAL A 163 -20.72 15.57 -3.87
CA VAL A 163 -21.81 16.10 -3.04
C VAL A 163 -23.05 16.42 -3.89
N ASP A 164 -22.87 17.07 -5.04
CA ASP A 164 -23.99 17.44 -5.91
C ASP A 164 -24.67 16.23 -6.55
N LEU A 165 -23.90 15.18 -6.82
CA LEU A 165 -24.41 13.90 -7.30
C LEU A 165 -25.34 13.25 -6.25
N VAL A 166 -24.91 13.22 -4.98
CA VAL A 166 -25.74 12.69 -3.88
C VAL A 166 -26.98 13.55 -3.68
N LYS A 167 -26.85 14.89 -3.71
CA LYS A 167 -28.00 15.82 -3.63
C LYS A 167 -29.01 15.56 -4.75
N ALA A 168 -28.56 15.35 -5.98
CA ALA A 168 -29.42 15.04 -7.11
C ALA A 168 -30.20 13.74 -6.90
N LYS A 169 -29.55 12.68 -6.39
CA LYS A 169 -30.23 11.41 -6.10
C LYS A 169 -31.25 11.53 -4.98
N VAL A 170 -30.95 12.28 -3.93
CA VAL A 170 -31.91 12.59 -2.86
C VAL A 170 -33.12 13.34 -3.43
N ARG A 171 -32.92 14.32 -4.31
CA ARG A 171 -34.03 15.04 -4.98
C ARG A 171 -34.89 14.10 -5.82
N GLU A 172 -34.27 13.17 -6.57
CA GLU A 172 -35.00 12.15 -7.35
C GLU A 172 -35.92 11.30 -6.46
N LEU A 173 -35.43 10.83 -5.31
CA LEU A 173 -36.26 10.04 -4.38
C LEU A 173 -37.36 10.87 -3.71
N LYS A 174 -37.12 12.17 -3.46
CA LYS A 174 -38.17 13.08 -2.98
C LYS A 174 -39.28 13.26 -4.00
N LEU A 175 -38.94 13.43 -5.29
CA LEU A 175 -39.94 13.52 -6.37
C LEU A 175 -40.77 12.24 -6.52
N LYS A 176 -40.20 11.09 -6.12
CA LYS A 176 -40.90 9.79 -6.06
C LYS A 176 -41.70 9.59 -4.76
N ASN A 177 -41.83 10.61 -3.91
CA ASN A 177 -42.59 10.59 -2.65
C ASN A 177 -42.19 9.49 -1.66
N PHE A 178 -40.90 9.13 -1.59
CA PHE A 178 -40.41 8.22 -0.56
C PHE A 178 -40.53 8.87 0.82
N SER A 179 -41.30 8.25 1.72
CA SER A 179 -41.56 8.73 3.09
C SER A 179 -40.32 8.78 3.98
N ARG A 180 -39.31 7.97 3.66
CA ARG A 180 -38.02 7.94 4.35
C ARG A 180 -36.90 7.81 3.33
N ILE A 181 -35.96 8.75 3.37
CA ILE A 181 -34.72 8.69 2.57
C ILE A 181 -33.55 8.49 3.52
N THR A 182 -32.77 7.44 3.29
CA THR A 182 -31.61 7.09 4.13
C THR A 182 -30.34 7.07 3.29
N LEU A 183 -29.31 7.79 3.73
CA LEU A 183 -27.95 7.67 3.21
C LEU A 183 -27.15 6.71 4.10
N ASP A 184 -26.65 5.65 3.51
CA ASP A 184 -25.85 4.64 4.18
C ASP A 184 -24.37 4.82 3.82
N PHE A 185 -23.54 5.05 4.84
CA PHE A 185 -22.10 5.28 4.72
C PHE A 185 -21.26 4.03 5.03
N SER A 186 -21.86 2.83 5.10
CA SER A 186 -21.19 1.57 5.46
C SER A 186 -20.00 1.21 4.56
N GLU A 187 -20.06 1.55 3.28
CA GLU A 187 -19.03 1.26 2.27
C GLU A 187 -18.20 2.49 1.85
N VAL A 188 -18.40 3.64 2.51
CA VAL A 188 -17.54 4.80 2.30
C VAL A 188 -16.17 4.50 2.91
N ILE A 189 -15.11 4.76 2.14
CA ILE A 189 -13.73 4.44 2.52
C ILE A 189 -13.12 5.61 3.30
N ASP A 190 -13.32 6.84 2.83
CA ASP A 190 -12.89 8.08 3.48
C ASP A 190 -13.77 9.23 2.98
N ILE A 191 -13.72 10.37 3.67
CA ILE A 191 -14.48 11.59 3.36
C ILE A 191 -13.56 12.80 3.39
N ASP A 192 -13.59 13.66 2.38
CA ASP A 192 -12.85 14.93 2.44
C ASP A 192 -13.59 16.00 3.26
N GLN A 193 -13.03 17.21 3.32
CA GLN A 193 -13.65 18.31 4.05
C GLN A 193 -15.01 18.75 3.47
N GLY A 194 -15.17 18.78 2.14
CA GLY A 194 -16.42 19.18 1.50
C GLY A 194 -17.54 18.16 1.68
N GLY A 195 -17.24 16.87 1.54
CA GLY A 195 -18.16 15.78 1.87
C GLY A 195 -18.58 15.81 3.34
N LEU A 196 -17.64 16.11 4.25
CA LEU A 196 -17.94 16.21 5.67
C LEU A 196 -18.86 17.40 5.99
N ASN A 197 -18.61 18.56 5.38
CA ASN A 197 -19.47 19.74 5.53
C ASN A 197 -20.91 19.42 5.13
N TYR A 198 -21.09 18.75 3.98
CA TYR A 198 -22.40 18.30 3.54
C TYR A 198 -23.08 17.35 4.54
N LEU A 199 -22.35 16.39 5.10
CA LEU A 199 -22.91 15.51 6.12
C LEU A 199 -23.34 16.29 7.37
N LEU A 200 -22.54 17.25 7.82
CA LEU A 200 -22.90 18.11 8.95
C LEU A 200 -24.15 18.94 8.65
N GLU A 201 -24.31 19.46 7.43
CA GLU A 201 -25.54 20.14 6.99
C GLU A 201 -26.76 19.24 7.15
N LEU A 202 -26.69 17.99 6.69
CA LEU A 202 -27.79 17.02 6.81
C LEU A 202 -28.15 16.70 8.27
N THR A 203 -27.17 16.67 9.18
CA THR A 203 -27.43 16.45 10.61
C THR A 203 -28.13 17.62 11.29
N ARG A 204 -27.96 18.85 10.79
CA ARG A 204 -28.57 20.08 11.34
C ARG A 204 -30.06 20.24 10.99
N ILE A 205 -30.57 19.49 10.01
CA ILE A 205 -31.99 19.52 9.63
C ILE A 205 -32.83 18.91 10.77
N PRO A 206 -33.87 19.60 11.28
CA PRO A 206 -34.73 19.09 12.36
C PRO A 206 -35.41 17.77 12.01
N SER A 207 -35.59 16.90 13.00
CA SER A 207 -36.19 15.56 12.83
C SER A 207 -37.62 15.57 12.29
N HIS A 208 -38.35 16.67 12.46
CA HIS A 208 -39.73 16.84 12.00
C HIS A 208 -39.85 17.56 10.65
N SER A 209 -38.73 17.86 9.98
CA SER A 209 -38.75 18.48 8.66
C SER A 209 -39.09 17.45 7.59
N GLU A 210 -40.01 17.78 6.67
CA GLU A 210 -40.27 17.00 5.44
C GLU A 210 -38.99 16.82 4.60
N ASN A 211 -38.00 17.69 4.79
CA ASN A 211 -36.71 17.61 4.12
C ASN A 211 -35.69 16.70 4.80
N LYS A 212 -36.05 16.02 5.90
CA LYS A 212 -35.11 15.19 6.67
C LYS A 212 -34.60 14.01 5.86
N VAL A 213 -33.28 13.92 5.77
CA VAL A 213 -32.56 12.76 5.28
C VAL A 213 -31.95 12.05 6.48
N PHE A 214 -32.20 10.75 6.59
CA PHE A 214 -31.61 9.92 7.64
C PHE A 214 -30.22 9.49 7.22
N ILE A 215 -29.31 9.40 8.18
CA ILE A 215 -27.91 9.04 7.92
C ILE A 215 -27.53 7.88 8.84
N GLU A 216 -27.01 6.81 8.26
CA GLU A 216 -26.64 5.59 8.96
C GLU A 216 -25.17 5.23 8.68
N ASN A 217 -24.59 4.41 9.56
CA ASN A 217 -23.21 3.89 9.44
C ASN A 217 -22.09 4.94 9.29
N VAL A 218 -22.34 6.17 9.76
CA VAL A 218 -21.39 7.30 9.74
C VAL A 218 -20.22 7.21 10.74
N GLN A 219 -19.86 6.01 11.22
CA GLN A 219 -18.87 5.89 12.30
C GLN A 219 -17.47 6.37 11.86
N LEU A 220 -17.06 6.07 10.62
CA LEU A 220 -15.87 6.65 9.97
C LEU A 220 -15.84 8.19 10.05
N ILE A 221 -17.00 8.80 9.84
CA ILE A 221 -17.14 10.25 9.68
C ILE A 221 -17.24 10.93 11.04
N LYS A 222 -18.00 10.34 11.97
CA LYS A 222 -17.96 10.69 13.40
C LYS A 222 -16.53 10.60 13.93
N ASN A 223 -15.74 9.64 13.47
CA ASN A 223 -14.36 9.52 13.90
C ASN A 223 -13.45 10.62 13.39
N LYS A 224 -13.58 11.00 12.12
CA LYS A 224 -12.86 12.15 11.55
C LYS A 224 -13.26 13.46 12.24
N VAL A 225 -14.55 13.67 12.50
CA VAL A 225 -15.07 14.82 13.26
C VAL A 225 -14.58 14.83 14.71
N LEU A 226 -14.58 13.68 15.39
CA LEU A 226 -14.10 13.56 16.77
C LEU A 226 -12.57 13.71 16.85
N SER A 227 -11.83 13.25 15.84
CA SER A 227 -10.39 13.50 15.70
C SER A 227 -10.13 15.00 15.56
N ILE A 228 -10.85 15.66 14.64
CA ILE A 228 -10.78 17.11 14.43
C ILE A 228 -11.16 17.87 15.71
N LYS A 229 -12.25 17.49 16.41
CA LYS A 229 -12.67 18.15 17.67
C LYS A 229 -11.68 17.91 18.81
N GLY A 230 -11.13 16.70 18.93
CA GLY A 230 -10.09 16.38 19.90
C GLY A 230 -8.84 17.21 19.66
N ILE A 231 -8.41 17.31 18.41
CA ILE A 231 -7.29 18.16 17.98
C ILE A 231 -7.61 19.66 18.12
N GLN A 232 -8.84 20.08 17.86
CA GLN A 232 -9.29 21.48 18.04
C GLN A 232 -9.31 21.90 19.50
N ASN A 233 -9.77 21.04 20.41
CA ASN A 233 -9.69 21.31 21.84
C ASN A 233 -8.23 21.47 22.29
N ILE A 234 -7.29 20.76 21.66
CA ILE A 234 -5.85 20.90 21.94
C ILE A 234 -5.30 22.22 21.39
N MET A 235 -5.69 22.58 20.16
CA MET A 235 -5.29 23.85 19.54
C MET A 235 -5.82 25.08 20.29
N SER A 236 -6.94 24.94 21.01
CA SER A 236 -7.52 26.03 21.80
C SER A 236 -6.96 26.12 23.22
N THR A 237 -6.44 25.03 23.80
CA THR A 237 -5.85 25.03 25.15
C THR A 237 -4.34 25.24 25.20
N SER A 238 -3.65 25.11 24.05
CA SER A 238 -2.19 25.03 24.00
C SER A 238 -1.65 25.97 22.91
N ASN A 239 -0.73 26.88 23.27
CA ASN A 239 -0.09 27.80 22.32
C ASN A 239 0.98 27.06 21.50
N LEU A 240 0.55 26.10 20.67
CA LEU A 240 1.45 25.26 19.88
C LEU A 240 2.15 26.09 18.80
N PRO A 241 3.48 25.97 18.66
CA PRO A 241 4.22 26.63 17.59
C PRO A 241 3.65 26.27 16.21
N GLN A 242 3.52 27.26 15.35
CA GLN A 242 3.09 27.07 13.97
C GLN A 242 4.30 27.16 13.03
N ARG A 243 4.36 26.25 12.06
CA ARG A 243 5.32 26.29 10.97
C ARG A 243 4.58 26.47 9.65
N ARG A 244 5.01 27.46 8.87
CA ARG A 244 4.60 27.63 7.47
C ARG A 244 5.47 26.72 6.60
N VAL A 245 4.84 26.07 5.64
CA VAL A 245 5.48 25.13 4.71
C VAL A 245 5.08 25.53 3.30
N GLU A 246 6.06 25.85 2.46
CA GLU A 246 5.77 26.29 1.10
C GLU A 246 5.43 25.12 0.16
N GLN A 247 4.78 25.41 -0.97
CA GLN A 247 4.46 24.39 -1.95
C GLN A 247 5.73 23.66 -2.43
N GLY A 248 5.70 22.34 -2.43
CA GLY A 248 6.82 21.48 -2.82
C GLY A 248 7.84 21.23 -1.70
N GLU A 249 7.79 21.97 -0.59
CA GLU A 249 8.68 21.78 0.55
C GLU A 249 8.41 20.44 1.24
N LEU A 250 9.49 19.76 1.65
CA LEU A 250 9.42 18.55 2.47
C LEU A 250 9.28 18.95 3.94
N LEU A 251 8.13 18.60 4.53
CA LEU A 251 7.90 18.72 5.96
C LEU A 251 8.60 17.61 6.74
N ILE A 252 8.57 16.39 6.21
CA ILE A 252 9.26 15.21 6.77
C ILE A 252 10.04 14.54 5.65
N ARG A 253 11.28 14.15 5.93
CA ARG A 253 12.10 13.32 5.04
C ARG A 253 12.22 11.92 5.61
N GLU A 254 12.02 10.93 4.74
CA GLU A 254 12.18 9.51 5.06
C GLU A 254 13.63 9.23 5.50
N GLY A 255 13.80 8.42 6.56
CA GLY A 255 15.11 8.06 7.11
C GLY A 255 15.62 8.98 8.22
N ASP A 256 15.06 10.18 8.37
CA ASP A 256 15.52 11.12 9.40
C ASP A 256 15.21 10.63 10.82
N MET A 257 16.01 11.06 11.79
CA MET A 257 15.91 10.69 13.21
C MET A 257 15.23 11.77 14.06
N GLU A 258 14.17 12.38 13.51
CA GLU A 258 13.45 13.44 14.20
C GLU A 258 12.26 12.93 15.04
N ASN A 259 12.21 13.42 16.27
CA ASN A 259 11.16 13.13 17.25
C ASN A 259 10.21 14.33 17.40
N VAL A 260 9.52 14.67 16.31
CA VAL A 260 8.50 15.72 16.28
C VAL A 260 7.31 15.24 15.46
N MET A 261 6.10 15.56 15.89
CA MET A 261 4.90 15.31 15.08
C MET A 261 4.29 16.63 14.64
N TYR A 262 3.51 16.57 13.58
CA TYR A 262 2.83 17.73 13.03
C TYR A 262 1.33 17.47 12.91
N VAL A 263 0.55 18.50 13.20
CA VAL A 263 -0.89 18.54 12.92
C VAL A 263 -1.11 19.53 11.80
N VAL A 264 -1.77 19.12 10.73
CA VAL A 264 -2.07 20.01 9.61
C VAL A 264 -3.15 21.00 10.03
N LYS A 265 -2.83 22.30 10.05
CA LYS A 265 -3.79 23.37 10.32
C LYS A 265 -4.55 23.72 9.04
N THR A 266 -3.79 24.02 7.99
CA THR A 266 -4.32 24.31 6.65
C THR A 266 -3.35 23.75 5.62
N GLY A 267 -3.87 23.43 4.42
CA GLY A 267 -3.05 22.90 3.35
C GLY A 267 -3.33 21.45 3.01
N LYS A 268 -2.50 20.92 2.09
CA LYS A 268 -2.58 19.54 1.62
C LYS A 268 -1.17 18.99 1.47
N PHE A 269 -0.96 17.78 1.97
CA PHE A 269 0.30 17.09 1.96
C PHE A 269 0.16 15.73 1.28
N GLU A 270 1.23 15.29 0.65
CA GLU A 270 1.36 13.99 0.02
C GLU A 270 2.41 13.17 0.78
N ILE A 271 2.01 11.96 1.18
CA ILE A 271 2.85 11.03 1.94
C ILE A 271 3.31 9.95 0.98
N TYR A 272 4.61 9.80 0.83
CA TYR A 272 5.18 8.85 -0.13
C TYR A 272 6.50 8.27 0.34
N ARG A 273 6.86 7.11 -0.20
CA ARG A 273 8.20 6.53 -0.03
C ARG A 273 8.93 6.49 -1.35
N SER A 274 10.25 6.64 -1.29
CA SER A 274 11.11 6.54 -2.46
C SER A 274 11.60 5.11 -2.61
N VAL A 275 10.92 4.32 -3.43
CA VAL A 275 11.25 2.91 -3.65
C VAL A 275 11.92 2.75 -5.01
N SER A 276 13.23 2.45 -5.00
CA SER A 276 14.02 2.23 -6.22
C SER A 276 13.90 3.36 -7.25
N GLY A 277 13.87 4.62 -6.80
CA GLY A 277 13.76 5.81 -7.64
C GLY A 277 12.35 6.18 -8.11
N ARG A 278 11.31 5.43 -7.70
CA ARG A 278 9.90 5.79 -7.92
C ARG A 278 9.26 6.23 -6.60
N GLU A 279 8.42 7.26 -6.66
CA GLU A 279 7.60 7.67 -5.53
C GLU A 279 6.37 6.74 -5.44
N VAL A 280 6.24 6.00 -4.33
CA VAL A 280 5.06 5.21 -4.01
C VAL A 280 4.20 6.04 -3.06
N ILE A 281 3.06 6.53 -3.55
CA ILE A 281 2.13 7.32 -2.74
C ILE A 281 1.44 6.39 -1.74
N LEU A 282 1.62 6.68 -0.45
CA LEU A 282 0.99 5.97 0.66
C LEU A 282 -0.32 6.63 1.09
N GLY A 283 -0.49 7.92 0.79
CA GLY A 283 -1.71 8.66 1.05
C GLY A 283 -1.50 10.17 1.04
N HIS A 284 -2.48 10.89 1.56
CA HIS A 284 -2.49 12.34 1.70
C HIS A 284 -2.86 12.73 3.12
N ALA A 285 -2.47 13.95 3.52
CA ALA A 285 -2.87 14.56 4.77
C ALA A 285 -3.41 15.99 4.52
N GLU A 286 -4.52 16.33 5.15
CA GLU A 286 -5.23 17.60 5.04
C GLU A 286 -5.54 18.16 6.44
N SER A 287 -6.25 19.29 6.53
CA SER A 287 -6.55 19.95 7.81
C SER A 287 -7.13 18.97 8.85
N GLY A 288 -6.52 18.95 10.04
CA GLY A 288 -6.85 18.05 11.14
C GLY A 288 -6.10 16.72 11.12
N ASP A 289 -5.41 16.37 10.04
CA ASP A 289 -4.62 15.14 9.99
C ASP A 289 -3.28 15.30 10.73
N VAL A 290 -2.80 14.18 11.25
CA VAL A 290 -1.54 14.07 11.98
C VAL A 290 -0.51 13.39 11.09
N VAL A 291 0.73 13.87 11.10
CA VAL A 291 1.90 13.24 10.45
C VAL A 291 3.10 13.20 11.39
N GLY A 292 3.95 12.19 11.25
CA GLY A 292 5.17 12.05 12.05
C GLY A 292 4.95 11.52 13.48
N GLU A 293 3.76 11.01 13.78
CA GLU A 293 3.37 10.49 15.10
C GLU A 293 4.13 9.23 15.53
N MET A 294 4.59 8.44 14.56
CA MET A 294 5.14 7.11 14.81
C MET A 294 6.44 7.15 15.62
N THR A 295 7.31 8.13 15.35
CA THR A 295 8.62 8.24 16.03
C THR A 295 8.48 8.67 17.49
N LEU A 296 7.42 9.40 17.83
CA LEU A 296 7.12 9.79 19.21
C LEU A 296 6.58 8.64 20.07
N ILE A 297 5.85 7.70 19.47
CA ILE A 297 5.27 6.55 20.19
C ILE A 297 6.28 5.41 20.33
N LYS A 298 7.03 5.17 19.26
CA LYS A 298 8.08 4.16 19.20
C LYS A 298 9.26 4.70 18.42
N GLU A 299 10.40 4.78 19.10
CA GLU A 299 11.66 5.23 18.51
C GLU A 299 11.96 4.51 17.18
N GLY A 300 12.62 5.25 16.29
CA GLY A 300 12.99 4.79 14.96
C GLY A 300 13.02 5.95 13.96
N MET A 301 13.42 5.63 12.74
CA MET A 301 13.49 6.60 11.64
C MET A 301 12.10 7.00 11.13
N ARG A 302 12.02 8.16 10.48
CA ARG A 302 10.87 8.56 9.67
C ARG A 302 10.57 7.50 8.61
N SER A 303 9.34 7.00 8.59
CA SER A 303 8.94 5.90 7.71
C SER A 303 8.57 6.32 6.29
N ALA A 304 8.37 7.63 6.04
CA ALA A 304 7.95 8.16 4.74
C ALA A 304 8.29 9.64 4.61
N ASN A 305 8.34 10.13 3.38
CA ASN A 305 8.42 11.55 3.06
C ASN A 305 7.02 12.17 3.16
N VAL A 306 6.97 13.45 3.53
CA VAL A 306 5.74 14.25 3.55
C VAL A 306 6.03 15.58 2.85
N ARG A 307 5.43 15.79 1.68
CA ARG A 307 5.62 16.97 0.83
C ARG A 307 4.36 17.82 0.79
N ALA A 308 4.49 19.13 0.95
CA ALA A 308 3.38 20.06 0.77
C ALA A 308 2.99 20.17 -0.71
N LYS A 309 1.71 20.01 -1.03
CA LYS A 309 1.16 20.18 -2.39
C LYS A 309 0.70 21.60 -2.67
N GLN A 310 0.56 22.41 -1.62
CA GLN A 310 0.24 23.84 -1.66
C GLN A 310 0.85 24.53 -0.42
N SER A 311 0.88 25.86 -0.40
CA SER A 311 1.30 26.60 0.81
C SER A 311 0.41 26.21 1.99
N SER A 312 1.04 25.80 3.09
CA SER A 312 0.40 25.08 4.18
C SER A 312 0.88 25.59 5.54
N ILE A 313 0.08 25.37 6.57
CA ILE A 313 0.45 25.66 7.96
C ILE A 313 0.25 24.40 8.78
N VAL A 314 1.23 24.09 9.62
CA VAL A 314 1.17 22.98 10.57
C VAL A 314 1.45 23.45 11.99
N TYR A 315 0.84 22.80 12.97
CA TYR A 315 1.29 22.88 14.36
C TYR A 315 2.44 21.90 14.57
N VAL A 316 3.44 22.33 15.33
CA VAL A 316 4.62 21.55 15.69
C VAL A 316 4.45 21.05 17.12
N ILE A 317 4.51 19.74 17.30
CA ILE A 317 4.40 19.11 18.62
C ILE A 317 5.70 18.34 18.88
N GLN A 318 6.48 18.85 19.83
CA GLN A 318 7.70 18.22 20.30
C GLN A 318 7.40 17.04 21.24
N ILE A 319 8.40 16.17 21.42
CA ILE A 319 8.29 14.96 22.24
C ILE A 319 7.89 15.26 23.69
N GLU A 320 8.36 16.37 24.27
CA GLU A 320 8.02 16.78 25.63
C GLU A 320 6.53 17.13 25.76
N GLU A 321 6.00 17.89 24.79
CA GLU A 321 4.59 18.25 24.75
C GLU A 321 3.72 17.01 24.52
N PHE A 322 4.15 16.11 23.66
CA PHE A 322 3.49 14.83 23.45
C PHE A 322 3.39 14.02 24.75
N TYR A 323 4.51 13.81 25.47
CA TYR A 323 4.50 13.02 26.69
C TYR A 323 3.72 13.65 27.84
N LYS A 324 3.75 14.99 27.98
CA LYS A 324 2.89 15.70 28.95
C LYS A 324 1.41 15.36 28.74
N ASN A 325 0.97 15.34 27.49
CA ASN A 325 -0.41 15.02 27.16
C ASN A 325 -0.69 13.50 27.27
N MET A 326 0.28 12.64 26.99
CA MET A 326 0.08 11.18 27.07
C MET A 326 0.24 10.60 28.49
N TYR A 327 0.61 11.41 29.49
CA TYR A 327 0.97 10.95 30.85
C TYR A 327 -0.12 10.14 31.56
N HIS A 328 -1.40 10.52 31.40
CA HIS A 328 -2.53 9.86 32.07
C HIS A 328 -3.15 8.72 31.25
N VAL A 329 -2.57 8.37 30.10
CA VAL A 329 -3.11 7.31 29.25
C VAL A 329 -2.87 5.95 29.89
N PRO A 330 -3.90 5.12 30.09
CA PRO A 330 -3.75 3.78 30.64
C PRO A 330 -2.72 2.95 29.85
N ARG A 331 -1.85 2.24 30.57
CA ARG A 331 -0.78 1.42 29.95
C ARG A 331 -1.30 0.45 28.89
N TRP A 332 -2.46 -0.18 29.15
CA TRP A 332 -3.07 -1.11 28.20
C TRP A 332 -3.44 -0.44 26.87
N PHE A 333 -3.86 0.83 26.89
CA PHE A 333 -4.20 1.58 25.69
C PHE A 333 -2.94 2.00 24.94
N MET A 334 -1.88 2.39 25.66
CA MET A 334 -0.57 2.64 25.06
C MET A 334 -0.02 1.41 24.33
N ASP A 335 -0.22 0.22 24.87
CA ASP A 335 0.21 -1.02 24.22
C ASP A 335 -0.54 -1.27 22.91
N ILE A 336 -1.83 -0.91 22.82
CA ILE A 336 -2.59 -0.93 21.56
C ILE A 336 -1.99 0.06 20.56
N ILE A 337 -1.72 1.30 20.96
CA ILE A 337 -1.14 2.32 20.07
C ILE A 337 0.22 1.83 19.55
N ARG A 338 1.09 1.28 20.41
CA ARG A 338 2.38 0.71 19.98
C ARG A 338 2.20 -0.44 18.99
N GLY A 339 1.22 -1.32 19.22
CA GLY A 339 0.88 -2.40 18.30
C GLY A 339 0.43 -1.89 16.93
N LEU A 340 -0.37 -0.82 16.89
CA LEU A 340 -0.77 -0.16 15.64
C LEU A 340 0.42 0.44 14.89
N VAL A 341 1.33 1.12 15.60
CA VAL A 341 2.56 1.67 15.00
C VAL A 341 3.39 0.57 14.35
N GLU A 342 3.58 -0.54 15.05
CA GLU A 342 4.36 -1.67 14.54
C GLU A 342 3.70 -2.31 13.31
N ARG A 343 2.37 -2.49 13.36
CA ARG A 343 1.60 -2.98 12.22
C ARG A 343 1.76 -2.06 11.02
N LEU A 344 1.63 -0.74 11.20
CA LEU A 344 1.77 0.22 10.11
C LEU A 344 3.18 0.18 9.49
N ARG A 345 4.25 0.11 10.31
CA ARG A 345 5.63 -0.07 9.81
C ARG A 345 5.75 -1.36 9.00
N THR A 346 5.24 -2.46 9.53
CA THR A 346 5.30 -3.78 8.88
C THR A 346 4.59 -3.78 7.53
N THR A 347 3.34 -3.27 7.48
CA THR A 347 2.58 -3.20 6.22
C THR A 347 3.24 -2.27 5.20
N ASN A 348 3.79 -1.13 5.63
CA ASN A 348 4.54 -0.23 4.73
C ASN A 348 5.81 -0.91 4.15
N ASN A 349 6.51 -1.74 4.93
CA ASN A 349 7.67 -2.49 4.48
C ASN A 349 7.29 -3.63 3.52
N MET A 350 6.15 -4.29 3.75
CA MET A 350 5.62 -5.30 2.82
C MET A 350 5.31 -4.70 1.45
N LEU A 351 4.64 -3.54 1.41
CA LEU A 351 4.42 -2.80 0.18
C LEU A 351 5.73 -2.52 -0.56
N GLU A 352 6.74 -2.05 0.16
CA GLU A 352 8.06 -1.79 -0.42
C GLU A 352 8.68 -3.04 -1.06
N SER A 353 8.61 -4.18 -0.36
CA SER A 353 9.17 -5.44 -0.87
C SER A 353 8.50 -5.90 -2.17
N ILE A 354 7.17 -5.73 -2.29
CA ILE A 354 6.40 -6.08 -3.49
C ILE A 354 6.73 -5.14 -4.64
N VAL A 355 6.83 -3.82 -4.40
CA VAL A 355 7.22 -2.87 -5.44
C VAL A 355 8.65 -3.15 -5.94
N LYS A 356 9.59 -3.46 -5.03
CA LYS A 356 10.96 -3.85 -5.39
C LYS A 356 11.00 -5.14 -6.22
N ASN A 357 10.21 -6.14 -5.82
CA ASN A 357 10.11 -7.42 -6.54
C ASN A 357 9.46 -7.26 -7.92
N LYS A 358 8.45 -6.39 -8.06
CA LYS A 358 7.93 -5.98 -9.37
C LYS A 358 9.01 -5.35 -10.24
N LYS A 359 9.91 -4.53 -9.70
CA LYS A 359 11.01 -3.97 -10.51
C LYS A 359 12.03 -5.04 -10.94
N LYS A 360 12.34 -6.01 -10.08
CA LYS A 360 13.15 -7.19 -10.48
C LYS A 360 12.44 -8.00 -11.57
N LYS A 361 11.13 -8.26 -11.40
CA LYS A 361 10.30 -8.96 -12.40
C LYS A 361 10.03 -8.14 -13.66
N GLU A 362 9.94 -6.80 -13.61
CA GLU A 362 9.79 -5.90 -14.78
C GLU A 362 11.11 -5.77 -15.53
N ASN A 363 12.24 -5.70 -14.82
CA ASN A 363 13.56 -5.78 -15.43
C ASN A 363 13.83 -7.18 -16.02
N GLN A 364 13.25 -8.25 -15.45
CA GLN A 364 13.24 -9.60 -16.05
C GLN A 364 12.19 -9.75 -17.17
N LYS A 365 11.04 -9.08 -17.07
CA LYS A 365 9.94 -9.07 -18.06
C LYS A 365 10.16 -8.01 -19.15
N GLN A 366 11.32 -7.37 -19.19
CA GLN A 366 11.75 -6.64 -20.37
C GLN A 366 12.13 -7.72 -21.38
N TRP A 367 11.16 -8.10 -22.20
CA TRP A 367 11.41 -8.92 -23.38
C TRP A 367 12.39 -8.14 -24.26
N HIS A 368 13.66 -8.39 -24.06
CA HIS A 368 14.63 -8.40 -25.12
C HIS A 368 13.99 -9.24 -26.22
N SER A 369 13.59 -8.63 -27.34
CA SER A 369 13.14 -9.39 -28.52
C SER A 369 14.01 -10.64 -28.66
N PRO A 370 13.43 -11.83 -28.93
CA PRO A 370 14.23 -13.04 -29.07
C PRO A 370 15.41 -12.73 -29.99
N ILE A 371 16.62 -13.08 -29.55
CA ILE A 371 17.80 -12.97 -30.41
C ILE A 371 17.44 -13.68 -31.71
N GLY A 372 17.44 -12.94 -32.81
CA GLY A 372 17.46 -13.55 -34.12
C GLY A 372 18.87 -14.06 -34.36
N ILE A 373 19.04 -15.37 -34.46
CA ILE A 373 20.27 -15.98 -34.98
C ILE A 373 20.00 -16.32 -36.43
N VAL A 374 20.62 -15.58 -37.35
CA VAL A 374 20.56 -15.86 -38.78
C VAL A 374 21.86 -16.55 -39.18
N VAL A 375 21.75 -17.81 -39.63
CA VAL A 375 22.88 -18.53 -40.22
C VAL A 375 22.99 -18.10 -41.68
N ASP A 376 24.19 -17.67 -42.10
CA ASP A 376 24.44 -17.38 -43.50
C ASP A 376 24.43 -18.68 -44.31
N SER A 377 23.46 -18.84 -45.22
CA SER A 377 23.32 -20.05 -46.03
C SER A 377 24.50 -20.28 -46.98
N LYS A 378 25.28 -19.24 -47.29
CA LYS A 378 26.51 -19.35 -48.10
C LYS A 378 27.75 -19.61 -47.25
N ASN A 379 27.72 -19.27 -45.97
CA ASN A 379 28.81 -19.45 -45.02
C ASN A 379 28.28 -20.06 -43.72
N PRO A 380 28.18 -21.40 -43.62
CA PRO A 380 27.56 -22.08 -42.47
C PRO A 380 28.23 -21.78 -41.12
N GLY A 381 29.50 -21.33 -41.14
CA GLY A 381 30.23 -20.88 -39.96
C GLY A 381 29.95 -19.43 -39.54
N LYS A 382 29.15 -18.66 -40.29
CA LYS A 382 28.82 -17.27 -39.99
C LYS A 382 27.43 -17.15 -39.36
N LEU A 383 27.39 -16.65 -38.14
CA LEU A 383 26.21 -16.39 -37.34
C LEU A 383 25.98 -14.89 -37.21
N ILE A 384 24.83 -14.40 -37.67
CA ILE A 384 24.44 -13.00 -37.54
C ILE A 384 23.45 -12.89 -36.38
N LEU A 385 23.86 -12.17 -35.34
CA LEU A 385 23.03 -11.94 -34.16
C LEU A 385 22.32 -10.59 -34.30
N GLN A 386 20.99 -10.60 -34.15
CA GLN A 386 20.16 -9.40 -34.19
C GLN A 386 19.24 -9.33 -32.98
N GLY A 387 19.10 -8.15 -32.38
CA GLY A 387 18.29 -7.93 -31.19
C GLY A 387 19.10 -7.50 -29.96
N HIS A 388 18.65 -7.85 -28.76
CA HIS A 388 19.35 -7.58 -27.50
C HIS A 388 19.98 -8.89 -27.00
N LEU A 389 21.29 -8.86 -26.74
CA LEU A 389 22.05 -10.04 -26.32
C LEU A 389 22.09 -10.10 -24.78
N VAL A 390 21.42 -11.09 -24.18
CA VAL A 390 21.40 -11.35 -22.74
C VAL A 390 21.75 -12.81 -22.44
N LEU A 391 22.28 -13.09 -21.26
CA LEU A 391 22.73 -14.45 -20.87
C LEU A 391 21.60 -15.49 -21.02
N GLU A 392 20.38 -15.12 -20.60
CA GLU A 392 19.19 -15.97 -20.67
C GLU A 392 18.85 -16.43 -22.11
N ASN A 393 19.32 -15.70 -23.14
CA ASN A 393 19.07 -16.01 -24.54
C ASN A 393 20.28 -16.66 -25.25
N LEU A 394 21.42 -16.83 -24.55
CA LEU A 394 22.68 -17.32 -25.14
C LEU A 394 22.85 -18.85 -25.12
N GLU A 395 21.98 -19.58 -24.43
CA GLU A 395 21.99 -21.05 -24.42
C GLU A 395 21.78 -21.63 -25.83
N TYR A 396 20.95 -20.98 -26.66
CA TYR A 396 20.73 -21.38 -28.06
C TYR A 396 21.97 -21.22 -28.94
N LEU A 397 22.76 -20.18 -28.69
CA LEU A 397 24.03 -19.97 -29.40
C LEU A 397 25.00 -21.11 -29.09
N ALA A 398 25.07 -21.58 -27.84
CA ALA A 398 25.90 -22.71 -27.44
C ALA A 398 25.62 -23.96 -28.28
N VAL A 399 24.34 -24.32 -28.38
CA VAL A 399 23.87 -25.52 -29.09
C VAL A 399 24.19 -25.42 -30.58
N LEU A 400 23.93 -24.26 -31.20
CA LEU A 400 24.24 -24.02 -32.60
C LEU A 400 25.74 -24.06 -32.89
N VAL A 401 26.55 -23.44 -32.03
CA VAL A 401 27.99 -23.43 -32.19
C VAL A 401 28.57 -24.84 -32.06
N ASN A 402 28.13 -25.61 -31.07
CA ASN A 402 28.52 -27.02 -30.95
C ASN A 402 28.13 -27.82 -32.21
N SER A 403 26.91 -27.63 -32.73
CA SER A 403 26.49 -28.30 -33.97
C SER A 403 27.34 -27.91 -35.19
N ILE A 404 27.74 -26.65 -35.29
CA ILE A 404 28.58 -26.15 -36.39
C ILE A 404 29.99 -26.73 -36.30
N ILE A 405 30.55 -26.82 -35.09
CA ILE A 405 31.87 -27.41 -34.83
C ILE A 405 31.86 -28.92 -35.14
N GLU A 406 30.83 -29.65 -34.67
CA GLU A 406 30.68 -31.09 -34.93
C GLU A 406 30.59 -31.40 -36.43
N LYS A 407 30.03 -30.49 -37.22
CA LYS A 407 29.99 -30.57 -38.69
C LYS A 407 31.32 -30.20 -39.38
N GLY A 408 32.39 -30.00 -38.61
CA GLY A 408 33.76 -29.81 -39.12
C GLY A 408 34.15 -28.35 -39.41
N ASN A 409 33.30 -27.37 -39.12
CA ASN A 409 33.67 -25.96 -39.28
C ASN A 409 34.57 -25.53 -38.11
N LYS A 410 35.85 -25.32 -38.41
CA LYS A 410 36.84 -24.86 -37.42
C LYS A 410 36.88 -23.34 -37.23
N THR A 411 36.23 -22.59 -38.11
CA THR A 411 36.20 -21.13 -38.05
C THR A 411 34.76 -20.67 -37.90
N LEU A 412 34.48 -19.98 -36.79
CA LEU A 412 33.19 -19.37 -36.51
C LEU A 412 33.30 -17.85 -36.65
N VAL A 413 32.32 -17.22 -37.28
CA VAL A 413 32.21 -15.77 -37.36
C VAL A 413 30.91 -15.35 -36.68
N ILE A 414 30.99 -14.56 -35.62
CA ILE A 414 29.82 -13.98 -34.94
C ILE A 414 29.72 -12.50 -35.33
N ASP A 415 28.66 -12.14 -36.04
CA ASP A 415 28.38 -10.77 -36.47
C ASP A 415 27.40 -10.11 -35.49
N LEU A 416 27.93 -9.15 -34.72
CA LEU A 416 27.24 -8.35 -33.71
C LEU A 416 26.82 -6.97 -34.22
N ASN A 417 27.01 -6.65 -35.51
CA ASN A 417 26.67 -5.31 -36.05
C ASN A 417 25.18 -4.95 -35.88
N ARG A 418 24.31 -5.94 -35.70
CA ARG A 418 22.86 -5.77 -35.51
C ARG A 418 22.40 -5.98 -34.07
N VAL A 419 23.34 -6.10 -33.13
CA VAL A 419 23.05 -6.19 -31.70
C VAL A 419 22.91 -4.79 -31.13
N LYS A 420 21.73 -4.50 -30.57
CA LYS A 420 21.38 -3.17 -30.02
C LYS A 420 22.02 -2.92 -28.66
N GLU A 421 21.97 -3.92 -27.78
CA GLU A 421 22.51 -3.87 -26.42
C GLU A 421 23.05 -5.25 -26.02
N MET A 422 24.02 -5.26 -25.11
CA MET A 422 24.62 -6.48 -24.56
C MET A 422 24.95 -6.28 -23.08
N ASP A 423 24.59 -7.24 -22.23
CA ASP A 423 24.94 -7.22 -20.81
C ASP A 423 26.36 -7.77 -20.54
N ARG A 424 26.88 -7.51 -19.33
CA ARG A 424 28.24 -7.95 -18.93
C ARG A 424 28.38 -9.47 -18.94
N GLU A 425 27.34 -10.19 -18.57
CA GLU A 425 27.36 -11.66 -18.47
C GLU A 425 27.46 -12.32 -19.85
N SER A 426 26.79 -11.74 -20.85
CA SER A 426 26.86 -12.13 -22.25
C SER A 426 28.25 -11.92 -22.84
N ILE A 427 28.93 -10.84 -22.46
CA ILE A 427 30.31 -10.59 -22.87
C ILE A 427 31.23 -11.67 -22.29
N MET A 428 31.09 -11.99 -21.00
CA MET A 428 31.84 -13.07 -20.36
C MET A 428 31.56 -14.42 -21.01
N TYR A 429 30.32 -14.68 -21.39
CA TYR A 429 29.94 -15.91 -22.09
C TYR A 429 30.62 -16.03 -23.47
N LEU A 430 30.61 -14.98 -24.29
CA LEU A 430 31.31 -14.97 -25.58
C LEU A 430 32.82 -15.19 -25.41
N LEU A 431 33.40 -14.68 -24.32
CA LEU A 431 34.80 -14.91 -23.98
C LEU A 431 35.07 -16.37 -23.57
N HIS A 432 34.17 -16.98 -22.79
CA HIS A 432 34.26 -18.40 -22.48
C HIS A 432 34.13 -19.27 -23.74
N LEU A 433 33.22 -18.91 -24.64
CA LEU A 433 33.05 -19.60 -25.92
C LEU A 433 34.31 -19.51 -26.79
N PHE A 434 34.93 -18.32 -26.85
CA PHE A 434 36.22 -18.12 -27.49
C PHE A 434 37.30 -19.06 -26.93
N LEU A 435 37.45 -19.08 -25.60
CA LEU A 435 38.46 -19.90 -24.93
C LEU A 435 38.23 -21.40 -25.17
N ASP A 436 36.98 -21.85 -25.18
CA ASP A 436 36.64 -23.24 -25.48
C ASP A 436 36.94 -23.60 -26.95
N LEU A 437 36.61 -22.73 -27.90
CA LEU A 437 36.95 -22.89 -29.31
C LEU A 437 38.47 -22.95 -29.53
N LYS A 438 39.23 -22.04 -28.91
CA LYS A 438 40.69 -22.00 -29.00
C LYS A 438 41.33 -23.28 -28.45
N ARG A 439 40.82 -23.79 -27.31
CA ARG A 439 41.24 -25.10 -26.75
C ARG A 439 41.01 -26.26 -27.73
N ARG A 440 39.94 -26.19 -28.53
CA ARG A 440 39.60 -27.19 -29.56
C ARG A 440 40.27 -26.94 -30.93
N LYS A 441 41.27 -26.05 -31.00
CA LYS A 441 41.96 -25.63 -32.25
C LYS A 441 41.02 -25.01 -33.31
N GLY A 442 39.93 -24.39 -32.86
CA GLY A 442 39.06 -23.57 -33.68
C GLY A 442 39.37 -22.08 -33.54
N ASN A 443 38.93 -21.28 -34.52
CA ASN A 443 39.05 -19.83 -34.54
C ASN A 443 37.66 -19.19 -34.41
N LEU A 444 37.56 -18.11 -33.65
CA LEU A 444 36.37 -17.29 -33.52
C LEU A 444 36.69 -15.86 -33.93
N HIS A 445 35.98 -15.36 -34.95
CA HIS A 445 36.01 -13.96 -35.35
C HIS A 445 34.73 -13.27 -34.90
N ILE A 446 34.85 -12.06 -34.35
CA ILE A 446 33.71 -11.26 -33.90
C ILE A 446 33.69 -9.94 -34.69
N LEU A 447 32.62 -9.68 -35.41
CA LEU A 447 32.41 -8.45 -36.19
C LEU A 447 31.44 -7.54 -35.42
N GLY A 448 31.73 -6.25 -35.22
CA GLY A 448 30.77 -5.36 -34.55
C GLY A 448 31.34 -4.04 -33.99
N PRO A 449 30.52 -3.00 -33.76
CA PRO A 449 30.96 -1.70 -33.25
C PRO A 449 31.15 -1.64 -31.73
N HIS A 450 30.94 -2.75 -31.01
CA HIS A 450 31.00 -2.81 -29.53
C HIS A 450 32.43 -2.68 -29.02
N ARG A 451 32.93 -1.44 -28.95
CA ARG A 451 34.30 -1.08 -28.54
C ARG A 451 34.75 -1.71 -27.23
N ASP A 452 33.85 -1.90 -26.27
CA ASP A 452 34.19 -2.47 -24.96
C ASP A 452 34.43 -3.98 -25.03
N ILE A 453 33.72 -4.67 -25.93
CA ILE A 453 33.91 -6.09 -26.22
C ILE A 453 35.27 -6.30 -26.90
N LEU A 454 35.57 -5.49 -27.93
CA LEU A 454 36.85 -5.53 -28.65
C LEU A 454 38.03 -5.24 -27.72
N LYS A 455 37.88 -4.29 -26.77
CA LYS A 455 38.90 -4.02 -25.74
C LYS A 455 39.10 -5.20 -24.79
N LEU A 456 38.02 -5.84 -24.36
CA LEU A 456 38.08 -7.04 -23.51
C LEU A 456 38.78 -8.18 -24.23
N PHE A 457 38.44 -8.46 -25.49
CA PHE A 457 39.09 -9.51 -26.28
C PHE A 457 40.57 -9.24 -26.56
N ASN A 458 40.96 -8.00 -26.85
CA ASN A 458 42.37 -7.62 -27.01
C ASN A 458 43.19 -7.83 -25.72
N GLN A 459 42.58 -7.75 -24.53
CA GLN A 459 43.28 -8.08 -23.27
C GLN A 459 43.59 -9.58 -23.12
N TYR A 460 42.96 -10.45 -23.92
CA TYR A 460 43.13 -11.91 -23.87
C TYR A 460 43.74 -12.51 -25.15
N ASP A 461 44.52 -11.72 -25.92
CA ASP A 461 45.19 -12.16 -27.17
C ASP A 461 44.23 -12.79 -28.19
N VAL A 462 43.20 -12.03 -28.54
CA VAL A 462 42.30 -12.33 -29.65
C VAL A 462 42.60 -11.33 -30.77
N ASP A 463 43.23 -11.80 -31.85
CA ASP A 463 43.35 -11.01 -33.09
C ASP A 463 41.96 -10.88 -33.74
N LEU A 464 41.52 -9.65 -33.96
CA LEU A 464 40.23 -9.30 -34.55
C LEU A 464 40.19 -9.48 -36.07
#